data_AF-A0A196QQT0-F1
#
_entry.id   AF-A0A196QQT0-F1
#
_cell.length_a   1.000
_cell.length_b   1.000
_cell.length_c   1.000
_cell.angle_alpha   90.00
_cell.angle_beta   90.00
_cell.angle_gamma   90.00
#
_symmetry.space_group_name_H-M   'P 1'
#
loop_
_entity.id
_entity.type
_entity.pdbx_description
1 polymer ?
#
loop_
_entity_poly.entity_id
_entity_poly.type
_entity_poly.pdbx_seq_one_letter_code
_entity_poly.pdbx_strand_id
1 'polypeptide(L)'
;MSLTRQPNIICRWEPTELASTILSASSRQVIRSWISSSEFLDEHHHPVMLMTDNRSSNSFSYLVRATNPDFAPTVVLNELLRKGVVESLDNGYLLLRRSVYAPSQPRLHGESRINKVFRHEDEIPRRRYNDVY
;
A
#
# COMPACT_ATOMS: atom_id res chain seq x y z
N MET A 1 17.51 36.31 8.53
CA MET A 1 16.51 35.35 8.01
C MET A 1 17.25 34.06 7.70
N SER A 2 17.10 33.05 8.56
CA SER A 2 17.85 31.80 8.44
C SER A 2 16.87 30.71 8.02
N LEU A 3 16.89 30.34 6.74
CA LEU A 3 16.25 29.12 6.25
C LEU A 3 17.00 27.94 6.87
N THR A 4 16.52 27.46 8.02
CA THR A 4 16.97 26.19 8.59
C THR A 4 16.78 25.11 7.54
N ARG A 5 17.90 24.60 7.02
CA ARG A 5 17.98 23.40 6.19
C ARG A 5 17.14 22.33 6.88
N GLN A 6 15.98 22.00 6.32
CA GLN A 6 15.25 20.81 6.72
C GLN A 6 16.23 19.64 6.57
N PRO A 7 16.41 18.80 7.60
CA PRO A 7 17.21 17.60 7.46
C PRO A 7 16.62 16.80 6.29
N ASN A 8 17.47 16.23 5.46
CA ASN A 8 17.11 15.41 4.32
C ASN A 8 16.30 14.20 4.83
N ILE A 9 14.99 14.37 5.01
CA ILE A 9 14.10 13.30 5.41
C ILE A 9 14.12 12.36 4.22
N ILE A 10 14.81 11.23 4.37
CA ILE A 10 14.73 10.14 3.40
C ILE A 10 13.25 9.77 3.33
N CYS A 11 12.56 10.28 2.31
CA CYS A 11 11.18 9.95 2.03
C CYS A 11 11.17 8.53 1.45
N ARG A 12 11.06 7.53 2.34
CA ARG A 12 10.73 6.19 1.90
C ARG A 12 9.29 6.22 1.41
N TRP A 13 8.98 5.58 0.30
CA TRP A 13 7.58 5.46 -0.11
C TRP A 13 6.87 4.44 0.78
N GLU A 14 5.64 4.75 1.17
CA GLU A 14 4.74 3.79 1.80
C GLU A 14 3.43 3.67 1.00
N PRO A 15 2.81 2.48 0.96
CA PRO A 15 1.47 2.37 0.38
C PRO A 15 0.49 3.23 1.18
N THR A 16 -0.42 3.89 0.50
CA THR A 16 -1.47 4.67 1.17
C THR A 16 -2.40 3.76 1.98
N GLU A 17 -3.16 4.33 2.92
CA GLU A 17 -4.17 3.57 3.67
C GLU A 17 -5.23 2.96 2.75
N LEU A 18 -5.61 3.68 1.69
CA LEU A 18 -6.52 3.18 0.67
C LEU A 18 -5.97 1.90 0.02
N ALA A 19 -4.73 1.94 -0.49
CA ALA A 19 -4.07 0.77 -1.04
C ALA A 19 -3.97 -0.36 -0.02
N SER A 20 -3.69 -0.02 1.24
CA SER A 20 -3.60 -0.99 2.34
C SER A 20 -4.92 -1.66 2.70
N THR A 21 -6.05 -1.00 2.44
CA THR A 21 -7.39 -1.49 2.75
C THR A 21 -7.99 -2.28 1.60
N ILE A 22 -7.80 -1.81 0.36
CA ILE A 22 -8.43 -2.44 -0.80
C ILE A 22 -7.63 -3.64 -1.29
N LEU A 23 -6.31 -3.73 -1.08
CA LEU A 23 -5.48 -4.79 -1.65
C LEU A 23 -5.34 -6.02 -0.74
N SER A 24 -5.22 -7.20 -1.36
CA SER A 24 -4.83 -8.43 -0.69
C SER A 24 -3.44 -8.31 -0.05
N ALA A 25 -3.13 -9.19 0.91
CA ALA A 25 -1.82 -9.21 1.55
C ALA A 25 -0.67 -9.37 0.54
N SER A 26 -0.82 -10.28 -0.44
CA SER A 26 0.17 -10.52 -1.49
C SER A 26 0.38 -9.28 -2.37
N SER A 27 -0.71 -8.66 -2.84
CA SER A 27 -0.61 -7.44 -3.65
C SER A 27 0.02 -6.28 -2.88
N ARG A 28 -0.27 -6.12 -1.59
CA ARG A 28 0.39 -5.11 -0.75
C ARG A 28 1.89 -5.34 -0.63
N GLN A 29 2.34 -6.59 -0.51
CA GLN A 29 3.77 -6.90 -0.48
C GLN A 29 4.44 -6.55 -1.82
N VAL A 30 3.80 -6.87 -2.94
CA VAL A 30 4.31 -6.53 -4.28
C VAL A 30 4.42 -5.02 -4.45
N ILE A 31 3.40 -4.26 -4.06
CA ILE A 31 3.46 -2.79 -4.10
C ILE A 31 4.58 -2.26 -3.21
N ARG A 32 4.75 -2.80 -2.00
CA ARG A 32 5.85 -2.41 -1.12
C ARG A 32 7.21 -2.66 -1.77
N SER A 33 7.42 -3.82 -2.40
CA SER A 33 8.68 -4.09 -3.11
C SER A 33 8.89 -3.12 -4.27
N TRP A 34 7.86 -2.87 -5.08
CA TRP A 34 7.95 -1.94 -6.22
C TRP A 34 8.40 -0.53 -5.79
N ILE A 35 7.88 -0.03 -4.67
CA ILE A 35 8.18 1.33 -4.21
C ILE A 35 9.42 1.44 -3.31
N SER A 36 10.12 0.33 -3.01
CA SER A 36 11.24 0.32 -2.07
C SER A 36 12.51 -0.41 -2.54
N SER A 37 12.40 -1.39 -3.44
CA SER A 37 13.57 -2.08 -3.99
C SER A 37 14.22 -1.23 -5.07
N SER A 38 15.53 -0.97 -4.95
CA SER A 38 16.27 -0.11 -5.89
C SER A 38 16.24 -0.59 -7.34
N GLU A 39 16.03 -1.89 -7.58
CA GLU A 39 15.87 -2.48 -8.91
C GLU A 39 14.59 -2.01 -9.64
N PHE A 40 13.60 -1.53 -8.89
CA PHE A 40 12.32 -1.04 -9.40
C PHE A 40 12.14 0.46 -9.23
N LEU A 41 13.23 1.17 -8.92
CA LEU A 41 13.24 2.63 -8.78
C LEU A 41 14.12 3.26 -9.86
N ASP A 42 13.72 4.44 -10.32
CA ASP A 42 14.50 5.25 -11.25
C ASP A 42 15.58 6.08 -10.52
N GLU A 43 16.33 6.88 -11.28
CA GLU A 43 17.36 7.78 -10.76
C GLU A 43 16.81 8.80 -9.73
N HIS A 44 15.52 9.11 -9.79
CA HIS A 44 14.81 10.00 -8.88
C HIS A 44 14.17 9.28 -7.70
N HIS A 45 14.44 7.98 -7.53
CA HIS A 45 13.85 7.12 -6.51
C HIS A 45 12.32 7.00 -6.64
N HIS A 46 11.79 7.08 -7.85
CA HIS A 46 10.38 6.83 -8.17
C HIS A 46 10.19 5.45 -8.79
N PRO A 47 9.05 4.79 -8.56
CA PRO A 47 8.75 3.49 -9.16
C PRO A 47 8.83 3.54 -10.68
N VAL A 48 9.64 2.67 -11.28
CA VAL A 48 9.77 2.56 -12.74
C VAL A 48 8.51 1.92 -13.34
N MET A 49 8.26 2.22 -14.62
CA MET A 49 7.28 1.47 -15.41
C MET A 49 7.82 0.07 -15.67
N LEU A 50 6.96 -0.93 -15.55
CA LEU A 50 7.31 -2.33 -15.76
C LEU A 50 6.66 -2.87 -17.02
N MET A 51 7.34 -3.75 -17.74
CA MET A 51 6.73 -4.41 -18.90
C MET A 51 5.67 -5.42 -18.44
N THR A 52 4.57 -5.50 -19.19
CA THR A 52 3.56 -6.55 -19.00
C THR A 52 4.06 -7.93 -19.44
N ASP A 53 5.00 -7.97 -20.38
CA ASP A 53 5.59 -9.23 -20.87
C ASP A 53 6.44 -9.92 -19.80
N ASN A 54 6.41 -11.25 -19.75
CA ASN A 54 7.02 -12.08 -18.72
C ASN A 54 8.49 -12.44 -18.97
N ARG A 55 9.07 -11.98 -20.08
CA ARG A 55 10.39 -12.45 -20.55
C ARG A 55 11.54 -11.54 -20.16
N SER A 56 11.27 -10.32 -19.70
CA SER A 56 12.29 -9.33 -19.38
C SER A 56 12.56 -9.21 -17.87
N SER A 57 13.76 -8.76 -17.52
CA SER A 57 14.16 -8.46 -16.13
C SER A 57 13.45 -7.21 -15.57
N ASN A 58 12.92 -6.34 -16.42
CA ASN A 58 12.09 -5.19 -16.04
C ASN A 58 10.59 -5.48 -16.14
N SER A 59 10.19 -6.76 -16.02
CA SER A 59 8.79 -7.17 -16.11
C SER A 59 8.08 -7.14 -14.77
N PHE A 60 6.76 -7.02 -14.81
CA PHE A 60 5.92 -7.17 -13.63
C PHE A 60 6.01 -8.58 -13.02
N SER A 61 6.14 -9.61 -13.86
CA SER A 61 6.35 -10.97 -13.37
C SER A 61 7.66 -11.16 -12.63
N TYR A 62 8.72 -10.44 -13.03
CA TYR A 62 9.97 -10.43 -12.30
C TYR A 62 9.80 -9.77 -10.93
N LEU A 63 9.14 -8.60 -10.85
CA LEU A 63 8.80 -7.96 -9.57
C LEU A 63 8.05 -8.90 -8.62
N VAL A 64 7.01 -9.58 -9.13
CA VAL A 64 6.21 -10.49 -8.29
C VAL A 64 7.06 -11.63 -7.74
N ARG A 65 7.89 -12.26 -8.59
CA ARG A 65 8.77 -13.35 -8.16
C ARG A 65 9.88 -12.89 -7.22
N ALA A 66 10.44 -11.71 -7.44
CA ALA A 66 11.44 -11.10 -6.57
C ALA A 66 10.84 -10.78 -5.19
N THR A 67 9.55 -10.38 -5.14
CA THR A 67 8.82 -10.17 -3.89
C THR A 67 8.58 -11.49 -3.17
N ASN A 68 8.00 -12.48 -3.86
CA ASN A 68 7.75 -13.81 -3.34
C ASN A 68 7.53 -14.79 -4.51
N PRO A 69 8.33 -15.88 -4.63
CA PRO A 69 8.21 -16.83 -5.73
C PRO A 69 6.90 -17.61 -5.76
N ASP A 70 6.17 -17.70 -4.63
CA ASP A 70 4.89 -18.40 -4.53
C ASP A 70 3.71 -17.59 -5.08
N PHE A 71 3.92 -16.30 -5.35
CA PHE A 71 2.86 -15.45 -5.89
C PHE A 71 2.66 -15.68 -7.38
N ALA A 72 1.40 -15.87 -7.78
CA ALA A 72 1.02 -15.97 -9.19
C ALA A 72 0.94 -14.56 -9.83
N PRO A 73 1.84 -14.18 -10.76
CA PRO A 73 1.87 -12.82 -11.30
C PRO A 73 0.56 -12.37 -11.93
N THR A 74 -0.10 -13.25 -12.67
CA THR A 74 -1.39 -12.98 -13.31
C THR A 74 -2.49 -12.66 -12.30
N VAL A 75 -2.49 -13.33 -11.14
CA VAL A 75 -3.50 -13.09 -10.08
C VAL A 75 -3.30 -11.72 -9.46
N VAL A 76 -2.05 -11.38 -9.13
CA VAL A 76 -1.68 -10.07 -8.60
C VAL A 76 -2.00 -8.98 -9.61
N LEU A 77 -1.58 -9.11 -10.87
CA LEU A 77 -1.81 -8.13 -11.92
C LEU A 77 -3.30 -7.86 -12.13
N ASN A 78 -4.11 -8.92 -12.22
CA ASN A 78 -5.56 -8.79 -12.38
C ASN A 78 -6.21 -8.07 -11.19
N GLU A 79 -5.73 -8.31 -9.98
CA GLU A 79 -6.19 -7.56 -8.81
C GLU A 79 -5.84 -6.07 -8.92
N LEU A 80 -4.58 -5.75 -9.24
CA LEU A 80 -4.12 -4.37 -9.32
C LEU A 80 -4.85 -3.57 -10.42
N LEU A 81 -5.11 -4.18 -11.58
CA LEU A 81 -5.86 -3.57 -12.67
C LEU A 81 -7.32 -3.35 -12.28
N ARG A 82 -8.00 -4.37 -11.74
CA ARG A 82 -9.40 -4.25 -11.31
C ARG A 82 -9.61 -3.20 -10.22
N LYS A 83 -8.61 -3.00 -9.35
CA LYS A 83 -8.65 -2.01 -8.26
C LYS A 83 -8.11 -0.64 -8.67
N GLY A 84 -7.70 -0.46 -9.94
CA GLY A 84 -7.19 0.80 -10.46
C GLY A 84 -5.88 1.27 -9.79
N VAL A 85 -5.08 0.32 -9.30
CA VAL A 85 -3.79 0.59 -8.65
C VAL A 85 -2.67 0.74 -9.67
N VAL A 86 -2.77 0.00 -10.76
CA VAL A 86 -1.88 0.10 -11.92
C VAL A 86 -2.70 0.45 -13.16
N GLU A 87 -2.04 1.10 -14.10
CA GLU A 87 -2.59 1.45 -15.40
C GLU A 87 -1.79 0.73 -16.48
N SER A 88 -2.49 0.02 -17.37
CA SER A 88 -1.88 -0.58 -18.55
C SER A 88 -1.84 0.47 -19.65
N LEU A 89 -0.65 0.71 -20.18
CA LEU A 89 -0.41 1.64 -21.27
C LEU A 89 -0.42 0.90 -22.61
N ASP A 90 -0.74 1.61 -23.69
CA ASP A 90 -0.83 1.05 -25.05
C ASP A 90 0.51 0.51 -25.57
N ASN A 91 1.61 0.99 -25.00
CA ASN A 91 2.97 0.54 -25.32
C ASN A 91 3.38 -0.77 -24.60
N GLY A 92 2.48 -1.41 -23.86
CA GLY A 92 2.73 -2.67 -23.17
C GLY A 92 3.41 -2.53 -21.80
N TYR A 93 3.45 -1.32 -21.24
CA TYR A 93 3.96 -1.06 -19.90
C TYR A 93 2.85 -0.90 -18.87
N LEU A 94 3.20 -1.13 -17.61
CA LEU A 94 2.39 -0.93 -16.43
C LEU A 94 2.94 0.25 -15.63
N LEU A 95 2.07 1.22 -15.38
CA LEU A 95 2.35 2.38 -14.55
C LEU A 95 1.70 2.20 -13.18
N LEU A 96 2.49 2.32 -12.12
CA LEU A 96 1.96 2.41 -10.76
C LEU A 96 1.37 3.80 -10.51
N ARG A 97 0.08 3.88 -10.17
CA ARG A 97 -0.59 5.17 -10.01
C ARG A 97 -0.12 5.93 -8.78
N ARG A 98 0.11 7.23 -8.90
CA ARG A 98 0.63 8.07 -7.81
C ARG A 98 -0.25 8.12 -6.56
N SER A 99 -1.55 7.82 -6.69
CA SER A 99 -2.50 7.80 -5.57
C SER A 99 -2.31 6.64 -4.59
N VAL A 100 -1.53 5.62 -4.95
CA VAL A 100 -1.42 4.39 -4.15
C VAL A 100 -0.20 4.37 -3.23
N TYR A 101 0.68 5.35 -3.35
CA TYR A 101 1.87 5.49 -2.52
C TYR A 101 2.14 6.96 -2.18
N ALA A 102 2.62 7.20 -0.97
CA ALA A 102 2.91 8.52 -0.44
C ALA A 102 4.28 8.53 0.26
N PRO A 103 4.92 9.70 0.42
CA PRO A 103 6.14 9.78 1.21
C PRO A 103 5.83 9.36 2.65
N SER A 104 6.67 8.50 3.22
CA SER A 104 6.52 8.02 4.58
C SER A 104 6.58 9.22 5.52
N GLN A 105 5.49 9.47 6.23
CA GLN A 105 5.54 10.49 7.26
C GLN A 105 6.39 9.97 8.42
N PRO A 106 7.31 10.79 8.96
CA PRO A 106 7.97 10.43 10.21
C PRO A 106 6.88 10.24 11.25
N ARG A 107 6.64 8.98 11.63
CA ARG A 107 5.67 8.67 12.68
C ARG A 107 6.23 9.29 13.95
N LEU A 108 5.60 10.38 14.40
CA LEU A 108 5.87 10.92 15.72
C LEU A 108 5.61 9.78 16.70
N HIS A 109 6.67 9.31 17.35
CA HIS A 109 6.60 8.24 18.33
C HIS A 109 5.83 8.77 19.53
N GLY A 110 4.51 8.64 19.51
CA GLY A 110 3.66 9.30 20.48
C GLY A 110 2.19 9.19 20.13
N GLU A 111 1.72 7.97 19.91
CA GLU A 111 0.34 7.54 20.22
C GLU A 111 0.27 6.03 19.96
N SER A 112 0.88 5.29 20.89
CA SER A 112 0.40 3.93 21.18
C SER A 112 -1.09 4.08 21.44
N ARG A 113 -1.93 3.67 20.48
CA ARG A 113 -3.36 3.50 20.72
C ARG A 113 -3.52 2.30 21.63
N ILE A 114 -3.23 2.55 22.90
CA ILE A 114 -3.81 1.87 24.05
C ILE A 114 -5.30 2.25 24.05
N ASN A 115 -6.05 1.84 23.03
CA ASN A 115 -7.49 1.73 23.17
C ASN A 115 -7.75 0.44 23.94
N LYS A 116 -7.49 0.58 25.23
CA LYS A 116 -8.36 0.15 26.33
C LYS A 116 -9.37 -0.89 25.87
N VAL A 117 -9.03 -2.14 26.16
CA VAL A 117 -9.98 -3.22 26.41
C VAL A 117 -11.20 -2.60 27.11
N PHE A 118 -12.27 -2.36 26.35
CA PHE A 118 -13.58 -2.21 26.93
C PHE A 118 -13.88 -3.58 27.51
N ARG A 119 -13.66 -3.72 28.81
CA ARG A 119 -14.35 -4.75 29.59
C ARG A 119 -15.83 -4.56 29.25
N HIS A 120 -16.40 -5.54 28.57
CA HIS A 120 -17.83 -5.73 28.53
C HIS A 120 -18.27 -5.95 29.98
N GLU A 121 -18.66 -4.88 30.65
CA GLU A 121 -19.57 -5.00 31.78
C GLU A 121 -20.94 -5.33 31.20
N ASP A 122 -21.55 -6.37 31.75
CA ASP A 122 -22.88 -6.88 31.46
C ASP A 122 -23.96 -5.78 31.60
N GLU A 123 -24.17 -5.00 30.55
CA GLU A 123 -25.32 -4.10 30.49
C GLU A 123 -26.54 -4.87 29.98
N ILE A 124 -27.24 -5.47 30.95
CA ILE A 124 -28.57 -6.08 30.82
C ILE A 124 -29.49 -5.12 30.03
N PRO A 125 -30.14 -5.56 28.93
CA PRO A 125 -31.01 -4.68 28.16
C PRO A 125 -32.25 -4.30 28.97
N ARG A 126 -32.34 -3.02 29.36
CA ARG A 126 -33.51 -2.45 30.07
C ARG A 126 -34.73 -2.46 29.13
N ARG A 127 -35.74 -3.26 29.49
CA ARG A 127 -37.08 -3.28 28.87
C ARG A 127 -37.69 -1.87 28.84
N ARG A 128 -38.28 -1.49 27.70
CA ARG A 128 -39.09 -0.28 27.57
C ARG A 128 -40.34 -0.41 28.45
N TYR A 129 -40.44 0.37 29.52
CA TYR A 129 -41.67 0.59 30.24
C TYR A 129 -42.51 1.60 29.46
N ASN A 130 -43.45 1.11 28.65
CA ASN A 130 -44.64 1.85 28.24
C ASN A 130 -45.72 0.80 28.04
N ASP A 131 -46.40 0.47 29.13
CA ASP A 131 -47.73 -0.12 29.18
C ASP A 131 -48.15 -0.19 30.66
N VAL A 132 -48.86 0.82 31.15
CA VAL A 132 -49.92 0.63 32.16
C VAL A 132 -51.00 1.70 31.94
N TYR A 133 -52.21 1.20 31.78
CA TYR A 133 -53.57 1.77 31.74
C TYR A 133 -53.80 3.15 32.37
#